data_AF-A0A520JBZ4-F1
#
_entry.id   AF-A0A520JBZ4-F1
#
_cell.length_a   1.000
_cell.length_b   1.000
_cell.length_c   1.000
_cell.angle_alpha   90.00
_cell.angle_beta   90.00
_cell.angle_gamma   90.00
#
_symmetry.space_group_name_H-M   'P 1'
#
loop_
_entity.id
_entity.type
_entity.pdbx_description
1 polymer ?
#
loop_
_entity_poly.entity_id
_entity_poly.type
_entity_poly.pdbx_seq_one_letter_code
_entity_poly.pdbx_strand_id
1 'polypeptide(L)'
;MTVALLGGAVFAPPLGAQEPVTTRTPATPLIAHDPYFSIWSFADTTTEQPTRHWTGTDQPMTGWLRVDGKALRFMGRGGAGDAMRQTSRALTPTRTTYDYEGGGVRLT
;
A
#
# COMPACT_ATOMS: atom_id res chain seq x y z
N MET A 1 -34.85 23.60 -47.92
CA MET A 1 -33.72 22.76 -47.48
C MET A 1 -33.03 23.52 -46.37
N THR A 2 -33.35 23.21 -45.11
CA THR A 2 -32.87 23.96 -43.93
C THR A 2 -31.88 23.08 -43.19
N VAL A 3 -30.61 23.50 -43.13
CA VAL A 3 -29.57 22.84 -42.34
C VAL A 3 -29.53 23.53 -40.99
N ALA A 4 -29.87 22.78 -39.92
CA ALA A 4 -29.65 23.22 -38.55
C ALA A 4 -28.27 22.72 -38.09
N LEU A 5 -27.37 23.65 -37.74
CA LEU A 5 -26.10 23.35 -37.08
C LEU A 5 -26.37 23.13 -35.58
N LEU A 6 -26.26 21.88 -35.13
CA LEU A 6 -26.19 21.56 -33.70
C LEU A 6 -24.77 21.80 -33.21
N GLY A 7 -24.58 22.88 -32.45
CA GLY A 7 -23.34 23.12 -31.71
C GLY A 7 -23.24 22.13 -30.54
N GLY A 8 -22.41 21.10 -30.69
CA GLY A 8 -22.10 20.18 -29.61
C GLY A 8 -21.11 20.80 -28.62
N ALA A 9 -21.52 20.96 -27.36
CA ALA A 9 -20.58 21.31 -26.28
C ALA A 9 -19.65 20.10 -26.01
N VAL A 10 -18.34 20.33 -26.07
CA VAL A 10 -17.34 19.31 -25.71
C VAL A 10 -17.27 19.23 -24.19
N PHE A 11 -17.74 18.12 -23.62
CA PHE A 11 -17.59 17.84 -22.20
C PHE A 11 -16.19 17.26 -21.95
N ALA A 12 -15.29 18.05 -21.37
CA ALA A 12 -14.00 17.55 -20.90
C ALA A 12 -14.22 16.77 -19.59
N PRO A 13 -13.76 15.51 -19.48
CA PRO A 13 -13.83 14.80 -18.21
C PRO A 13 -12.98 15.54 -17.15
N PRO A 14 -13.38 15.50 -15.87
CA PRO A 14 -12.55 16.04 -14.80
C PRO A 14 -11.20 15.33 -14.81
N LEU A 15 -10.12 16.10 -14.56
CA LEU A 15 -8.80 15.53 -14.31
C LEU A 15 -8.85 14.81 -12.96
N GLY A 16 -9.18 13.51 -13.00
CA GLY A 16 -9.14 12.63 -11.83
C GLY A 16 -7.71 12.19 -11.53
N ALA A 17 -7.40 11.99 -10.25
CA ALA A 17 -6.21 11.22 -9.86
C ALA A 17 -6.39 9.76 -10.28
N GLN A 18 -5.29 9.02 -10.42
CA GLN A 18 -5.33 7.57 -10.64
C GLN A 18 -6.06 6.89 -9.48
N GLU A 19 -7.10 6.11 -9.79
CA GLU A 19 -7.79 5.28 -8.81
C GLU A 19 -6.80 4.29 -8.14
N PRO A 20 -6.83 4.14 -6.81
CA PRO A 20 -5.92 3.25 -6.12
C PRO A 20 -6.10 1.78 -6.52
N VAL A 21 -5.00 1.06 -6.68
CA VAL A 21 -5.02 -0.40 -6.79
C VAL A 21 -5.20 -0.99 -5.40
N THR A 22 -6.31 -1.69 -5.19
CA THR A 22 -6.67 -2.32 -3.90
C THR A 22 -6.56 -3.85 -3.93
N THR A 23 -6.44 -4.43 -5.13
CA THR A 23 -6.28 -5.86 -5.33
C THR A 23 -4.89 -6.34 -4.90
N ARG A 24 -4.76 -7.65 -4.67
CA ARG A 24 -3.47 -8.26 -4.33
C ARG A 24 -2.49 -8.09 -5.49
N THR A 25 -1.36 -7.47 -5.20
CA THR A 25 -0.22 -7.36 -6.12
C THR A 25 0.83 -8.42 -5.80
N PRO A 26 1.60 -8.90 -6.80
CA PRO A 26 2.66 -9.88 -6.57
C PRO A 26 3.83 -9.30 -5.75
N ALA A 27 4.10 -8.00 -5.92
CA ALA A 27 5.02 -7.24 -5.09
C ALA A 27 4.50 -5.79 -4.96
N THR A 28 4.57 -5.24 -3.75
CA THR A 28 4.14 -3.86 -3.45
C THR A 28 5.35 -2.97 -3.14
N PRO A 29 5.53 -1.83 -3.82
CA PRO A 29 6.58 -0.88 -3.44
C PRO A 29 6.25 -0.23 -2.09
N LEU A 30 7.21 -0.23 -1.16
CA LEU A 30 7.12 0.46 0.13
C LEU A 30 7.98 1.72 0.13
N ILE A 31 9.16 1.62 -0.49
CA ILE A 31 10.06 2.74 -0.77
C ILE A 31 10.56 2.58 -2.20
N ALA A 32 10.26 3.55 -3.06
CA ALA A 32 10.74 3.60 -4.44
C ALA A 32 11.45 4.93 -4.66
N HIS A 33 12.77 4.93 -4.46
CA HIS A 33 13.60 6.13 -4.60
C HIS A 33 14.61 5.98 -5.73
N ASP A 34 15.59 5.08 -5.58
CA ASP A 34 16.62 4.81 -6.57
C ASP A 34 16.96 3.30 -6.65
N PRO A 35 17.74 2.84 -7.63
CA PRO A 35 18.04 1.42 -7.81
C PRO A 35 18.81 0.75 -6.68
N TYR A 36 19.41 1.50 -5.75
CA TYR A 36 20.12 0.99 -4.57
C TYR A 36 19.26 1.06 -3.30
N PHE A 37 18.31 2.00 -3.24
CA PHE A 37 17.35 2.15 -2.16
C PHE A 37 15.91 2.05 -2.69
N SER A 38 15.51 0.82 -3.00
CA SER A 38 14.13 0.50 -3.34
C SER A 38 13.67 -0.78 -2.63
N ILE A 39 12.77 -0.62 -1.66
CA ILE A 39 12.29 -1.66 -0.74
C ILE A 39 10.83 -2.03 -1.07
N TRP A 40 10.57 -3.32 -1.17
CA TRP A 40 9.33 -3.92 -1.65
C TRP A 40 8.84 -5.01 -0.69
N SER A 41 7.53 -5.19 -0.63
CA SER A 41 6.87 -6.34 0.00
C SER A 41 6.50 -7.37 -1.05
N PHE A 42 6.98 -8.61 -0.90
CA PHE A 42 6.67 -9.74 -1.77
C PHE A 42 5.65 -10.71 -1.14
N ALA A 43 5.00 -10.29 -0.06
CA ALA A 43 4.06 -11.10 0.70
C ALA A 43 2.63 -10.59 0.55
N ASP A 44 1.67 -11.47 0.85
CA ASP A 44 0.26 -11.11 0.84
C ASP A 44 -0.07 -10.23 2.04
N THR A 45 0.57 -10.41 3.19
CA THR A 45 0.51 -9.45 4.31
C THR A 45 1.91 -8.99 4.74
N THR A 46 2.01 -7.77 5.25
CA THR A 46 3.29 -7.14 5.61
C THR A 46 4.04 -7.82 6.76
N THR A 47 3.44 -8.78 7.45
CA THR A 47 4.04 -9.51 8.59
C THR A 47 4.55 -10.91 8.25
N GLU A 48 4.29 -11.43 7.05
CA GLU A 48 4.60 -12.81 6.67
C GLU A 48 6.07 -13.02 6.28
N GLN A 49 6.70 -12.03 5.65
CA GLN A 49 8.06 -12.11 5.12
C GLN A 49 8.85 -10.84 5.44
N PRO A 50 10.20 -10.90 5.43
CA PRO A 50 11.00 -9.68 5.38
C PRO A 50 10.69 -8.90 4.10
N THR A 51 10.75 -7.57 4.19
CA THR A 51 10.82 -6.73 2.98
C THR A 51 12.15 -6.93 2.28
N ARG A 52 12.17 -6.69 0.97
CA ARG A 52 13.33 -6.96 0.12
C ARG A 52 13.68 -5.75 -0.71
N HIS A 53 14.95 -5.62 -1.04
CA HIS A 53 15.37 -4.81 -2.17
C HIS A 53 14.65 -5.30 -3.44
N TRP A 54 14.45 -4.44 -4.44
CA TRP A 54 13.75 -4.81 -5.68
C TRP A 54 14.40 -6.00 -6.42
N THR A 55 15.69 -6.26 -6.20
CA THR A 55 16.42 -7.43 -6.73
C THR A 55 16.16 -8.74 -5.97
N GLY A 56 15.34 -8.72 -4.91
CA GLY A 56 15.02 -9.89 -4.09
C GLY A 56 15.97 -10.15 -2.92
N THR A 57 17.01 -9.34 -2.73
CA THR A 57 17.87 -9.41 -1.55
C THR A 57 17.10 -8.93 -0.31
N ASP A 58 17.18 -9.65 0.80
CA ASP A 58 16.52 -9.23 2.05
C ASP A 58 17.03 -7.86 2.52
N GLN A 59 16.10 -6.94 2.76
CA GLN A 59 16.36 -5.59 3.28
C GLN A 59 15.20 -5.24 4.23
N PRO A 60 15.23 -5.81 5.45
CA PRO A 60 14.04 -5.90 6.29
C PRO A 60 13.69 -4.57 6.96
N MET A 61 12.43 -4.16 6.80
CA MET A 61 11.74 -3.19 7.62
C MET A 61 10.92 -3.94 8.67
N THR A 62 10.90 -3.42 9.90
CA THR A 62 10.10 -3.96 10.99
C THR A 62 9.28 -2.84 11.62
N GLY A 63 8.05 -3.16 12.00
CA GLY A 63 7.12 -2.19 12.58
C GLY A 63 6.22 -2.86 13.60
N TRP A 64 6.15 -2.26 14.78
CA TRP A 64 5.25 -2.68 15.86
C TRP A 64 4.73 -1.47 16.63
N LEU A 65 3.54 -1.65 17.20
CA LEU A 65 2.86 -0.70 18.08
C LEU A 65 2.69 -1.37 19.44
N ARG A 66 2.74 -0.60 20.53
CA ARG A 66 2.36 -1.08 21.87
C ARG A 66 1.00 -0.53 22.25
N VAL A 67 0.09 -1.43 22.63
CA VAL A 67 -1.23 -1.09 23.15
C VAL A 67 -1.39 -1.82 24.49
N ASP A 68 -1.63 -1.07 25.56
CA ASP A 68 -1.77 -1.60 26.92
C ASP A 68 -0.64 -2.57 27.34
N GLY A 69 0.59 -2.22 26.98
CA GLY A 69 1.78 -3.02 27.28
C GLY A 69 2.00 -4.24 26.38
N LYS A 70 1.06 -4.58 25.49
CA LYS A 70 1.22 -5.67 24.51
C LYS A 70 1.81 -5.12 23.21
N ALA A 71 2.86 -5.78 22.71
CA ALA A 71 3.42 -5.46 21.39
C ALA A 71 2.56 -6.11 20.29
N LEU A 72 2.25 -5.33 19.26
CA LEU A 72 1.49 -5.73 18.09
C LEU A 72 2.28 -5.38 16.84
N ARG A 73 2.63 -6.37 16.04
CA ARG A 73 3.49 -6.23 14.86
C ARG A 73 2.65 -5.97 13.62
N PHE A 74 2.92 -4.89 12.90
CA PHE A 74 2.26 -4.59 11.63
C PHE A 74 3.20 -4.77 10.41
N MET A 75 4.51 -4.91 10.61
CA MET A 75 5.46 -5.12 9.51
C MET A 75 6.66 -5.98 9.92
N GLY A 76 7.11 -6.82 8.98
CA GLY A 76 8.27 -7.68 9.10
C GLY A 76 7.93 -9.06 9.70
N ARG A 77 8.73 -10.06 9.32
CA ARG A 77 8.64 -11.42 9.86
C ARG A 77 9.52 -11.57 11.10
N GLY A 78 9.00 -12.22 12.14
CA GLY A 78 9.81 -12.63 13.31
C GLY A 78 10.09 -11.52 14.34
N GLY A 79 9.50 -10.34 14.20
CA GLY A 79 9.56 -9.29 15.24
C GLY A 79 8.75 -9.64 16.49
N ALA A 80 8.92 -8.88 17.56
CA ALA A 80 8.18 -9.07 18.81
C ALA A 80 6.68 -8.74 18.67
N GLY A 81 5.83 -9.49 19.39
CA GLY A 81 4.39 -9.25 19.45
C GLY A 81 3.55 -10.00 18.42
N ASP A 82 2.24 -10.02 18.66
CA ASP A 82 1.27 -10.68 17.79
C ASP A 82 1.08 -9.89 16.50
N ALA A 83 0.89 -10.58 15.37
CA ALA A 83 0.67 -9.92 14.09
C ALA A 83 -0.69 -9.21 14.08
N MET A 84 -0.70 -7.91 13.75
CA MET A 84 -1.93 -7.18 13.48
C MET A 84 -2.56 -7.70 12.18
N ARG A 85 -3.89 -7.73 12.15
CA ARG A 85 -4.62 -8.13 10.95
C ARG A 85 -4.63 -6.95 9.97
N GLN A 86 -3.98 -7.12 8.83
CA GLN A 86 -4.11 -6.19 7.71
C GLN A 86 -5.52 -6.29 7.10
N THR A 87 -6.25 -5.18 7.02
CA THR A 87 -7.64 -5.16 6.56
C THR A 87 -7.83 -4.54 5.20
N SER A 88 -6.92 -3.67 4.77
CA SER A 88 -6.97 -3.02 3.46
C SER A 88 -5.57 -2.85 2.86
N ARG A 89 -5.55 -2.49 1.57
CA ARG A 89 -4.41 -1.85 0.92
C ARG A 89 -4.92 -0.87 -0.13
N ALA A 90 -4.18 0.20 -0.35
CA ALA A 90 -4.41 1.14 -1.43
C ALA A 90 -3.06 1.60 -1.99
N LEU A 91 -2.81 1.28 -3.25
CA LEU A 91 -1.59 1.65 -3.96
C LEU A 91 -1.93 2.73 -4.98
N THR A 92 -1.26 3.87 -4.87
CA THR A 92 -1.29 4.97 -5.84
C THR A 92 0.12 5.15 -6.41
N PRO A 93 0.32 5.96 -7.47
CA PRO A 93 1.63 6.10 -8.10
C PRO A 93 2.78 6.47 -7.14
N THR A 94 2.48 7.21 -6.06
CA THR A 94 3.50 7.73 -5.14
C THR A 94 3.27 7.33 -3.68
N ARG A 95 2.26 6.49 -3.39
CA ARG A 95 1.91 6.12 -2.02
C ARG A 95 1.30 4.73 -1.95
N THR A 96 1.80 3.95 -1.01
CA THR A 96 1.18 2.71 -0.54
C THR A 96 0.62 2.95 0.86
N THR A 97 -0.64 2.62 1.07
CA THR A 97 -1.30 2.68 2.39
C THR A 97 -1.85 1.32 2.74
N TYR A 98 -1.73 0.93 4.01
CA TYR A 98 -2.31 -0.28 4.57
C TYR A 98 -3.09 0.08 5.82
N ASP A 99 -4.25 -0.52 6.00
CA ASP A 99 -4.96 -0.47 7.27
C ASP A 99 -4.73 -1.76 8.06
N TYR A 100 -4.60 -1.61 9.38
CA TYR A 100 -4.43 -2.72 10.31
C TYR A 100 -5.39 -2.60 11.49
N GLU A 101 -5.81 -3.75 12.02
CA GLU A 101 -6.59 -3.88 13.24
C GLU A 101 -5.89 -4.83 14.22
N GLY A 102 -5.85 -4.45 15.50
CA GLY A 102 -5.27 -5.28 16.56
C GLY A 102 -5.31 -4.57 17.91
N GLY A 103 -5.48 -5.31 19.00
CA GLY A 103 -5.52 -4.73 20.36
C GLY A 103 -6.59 -3.66 20.57
N GLY A 104 -7.70 -3.72 19.83
CA GLY A 104 -8.78 -2.74 19.93
C GLY A 104 -8.52 -1.40 19.22
N VAL A 105 -7.40 -1.26 18.48
CA VAL A 105 -7.08 -0.05 17.71
C VAL A 105 -6.99 -0.33 16.21
N ARG A 106 -7.18 0.72 15.42
CA ARG A 106 -6.91 0.75 13.98
C ARG A 106 -5.68 1.62 13.69
N LEU A 107 -4.80 1.13 12.82
CA LEU A 107 -3.60 1.83 12.35
C LEU A 107 -3.67 2.02 10.82
N THR A 108 -3.24 3.18 10.32
CA THR A 108 -3.18 3.56 8.90
C THR A 108 -1.85 4.22 8.56
#